data_AF-A0A221K8T4-F1
#
_entry.id   AF-A0A221K8T4-F1
#
_cell.length_a   1.000
_cell.length_b   1.000
_cell.length_c   1.000
_cell.angle_alpha   90.00
_cell.angle_beta   90.00
_cell.angle_gamma   90.00
#
_symmetry.space_group_name_H-M   'P 1'
#
loop_
_entity.id
_entity.type
_entity.pdbx_description
1 polymer ?
#
loop_
_entity_poly.entity_id
_entity_poly.type
_entity_poly.pdbx_seq_one_letter_code
_entity_poly.pdbx_strand_id
1 'polypeptide(L)'
;MRANIFWQSQLLDQDNDFIQDRFPYPFIEMNADDMADLGISAGDLIEISNGNGATQGMAYPVETAKPGQVAMVFGSPAGSQGNVVSPGVNELVLPDYKHTWGNIRKLANATPRSKAVSFKSKEYTA
;
A
#
# COMPACT_ATOMS: atom_id res chain seq x y z
N MET A 1 3.47 2.21 -8.87
CA MET A 1 3.11 0.92 -8.25
C MET A 1 3.66 -0.27 -9.00
N ARG A 2 4.57 -1.03 -8.38
CA ARG A 2 5.05 -2.31 -8.93
C ARG A 2 4.96 -3.42 -7.88
N ALA A 3 4.04 -4.35 -8.12
CA ALA A 3 3.75 -5.53 -7.27
C ALA A 3 3.84 -6.83 -8.07
N ASN A 4 4.88 -7.01 -8.89
CA ASN A 4 4.97 -8.14 -9.83
C ASN A 4 4.97 -9.53 -9.17
N ILE A 5 5.30 -9.59 -7.88
CA ILE A 5 5.39 -10.84 -7.12
C ILE A 5 4.03 -11.38 -6.67
N PHE A 6 3.01 -10.53 -6.54
CA PHE A 6 1.69 -10.95 -6.06
C PHE A 6 0.80 -11.44 -7.20
N TRP A 7 0.11 -12.54 -6.96
CA TRP A 7 -0.97 -13.05 -7.79
C TRP A 7 -2.32 -12.66 -7.19
N GLN A 8 -3.00 -11.71 -7.85
CA GLN A 8 -4.35 -11.27 -7.52
C GLN A 8 -4.50 -10.94 -6.01
N SER A 9 -5.49 -11.55 -5.35
CA SER A 9 -5.79 -11.35 -3.93
C SER A 9 -4.90 -12.18 -3.00
N GLN A 10 -3.78 -12.71 -3.50
CA GLN A 10 -2.83 -13.51 -2.71
C GLN A 10 -3.45 -14.79 -2.13
N LEU A 11 -4.45 -15.37 -2.80
CA LEU A 11 -5.14 -16.56 -2.28
C LEU A 11 -4.14 -17.70 -2.00
N LEU A 12 -3.24 -17.99 -2.95
CA LEU A 12 -2.17 -18.97 -2.76
C LEU A 12 -0.93 -18.35 -2.11
N ASP A 13 -0.67 -17.07 -2.38
CA ASP A 13 0.56 -16.39 -1.92
C ASP A 13 0.60 -16.17 -0.41
N GLN A 14 -0.55 -16.25 0.28
CA GLN A 14 -0.63 -16.22 1.74
C GLN A 14 0.21 -17.31 2.41
N ASP A 15 0.26 -18.49 1.79
CA ASP A 15 0.99 -19.65 2.29
C ASP A 15 2.33 -19.86 1.54
N ASN A 16 2.81 -18.81 0.88
CA ASN A 16 4.10 -18.81 0.17
C ASN A 16 5.12 -17.93 0.90
N ASP A 17 6.04 -18.57 1.62
CA ASP A 17 7.05 -17.89 2.43
C ASP A 17 7.91 -16.91 1.62
N PHE A 18 8.27 -17.25 0.38
CA PHE A 18 9.05 -16.33 -0.47
C PHE A 18 8.35 -14.99 -0.70
N ILE A 19 7.02 -15.02 -0.84
CA ILE A 19 6.20 -13.82 -1.07
C ILE A 19 5.95 -13.10 0.26
N GLN A 20 5.57 -13.83 1.30
CA GLN A 20 5.27 -13.26 2.62
C GLN A 20 6.50 -12.68 3.32
N ASP A 21 7.69 -13.23 3.08
CA ASP A 21 8.95 -12.67 3.57
C ASP A 21 9.29 -11.36 2.87
N ARG A 22 9.03 -11.28 1.55
CA ARG A 22 9.29 -10.05 0.79
C ARG A 22 8.31 -8.93 1.15
N PHE A 23 7.04 -9.26 1.39
CA PHE A 23 5.98 -8.30 1.70
C PHE A 23 4.93 -8.90 2.64
N PRO A 24 5.13 -8.80 3.97
CA PRO A 24 4.20 -9.33 4.97
C PRO A 24 2.91 -8.51 5.10
N TYR A 25 2.87 -7.31 4.51
CA TYR A 25 1.73 -6.40 4.45
C TYR A 25 1.63 -5.82 3.04
N PRO A 26 0.44 -5.40 2.59
CA PRO A 26 0.32 -4.62 1.37
C PRO A 26 1.11 -3.32 1.55
N PHE A 27 2.06 -3.07 0.64
CA PHE A 27 2.82 -1.84 0.67
C PHE A 27 1.99 -0.68 0.08
N ILE A 28 2.23 0.50 0.63
CA ILE A 28 1.70 1.78 0.17
C ILE A 28 2.91 2.58 -0.30
N GLU A 29 3.05 2.71 -1.62
CA GLU A 29 4.10 3.54 -2.22
C GLU A 29 3.78 5.00 -1.97
N MET A 30 4.74 5.73 -1.38
CA MET A 30 4.60 7.13 -0.99
C MET A 30 5.84 7.93 -1.39
N ASN A 31 5.65 9.22 -1.63
CA ASN A 31 6.74 10.17 -1.76
C ASN A 31 7.48 10.32 -0.40
N ALA A 32 8.81 10.50 -0.44
CA ALA A 32 9.63 10.57 0.77
C ALA A 32 9.41 11.86 1.59
N ASP A 33 9.09 12.98 0.93
CA ASP A 33 8.81 14.25 1.60
C ASP A 33 7.45 14.18 2.33
N ASP A 34 6.43 13.63 1.69
CA ASP A 34 5.12 13.37 2.33
C ASP A 34 5.29 12.48 3.58
N MET A 35 6.15 11.45 3.49
CA MET A 35 6.46 10.58 4.63
C MET A 35 7.13 11.36 5.76
N ALA A 36 8.09 12.23 5.44
CA ALA A 36 8.78 13.07 6.41
C ALA A 36 7.82 14.03 7.12
N ASP A 37 6.96 14.71 6.36
CA ASP A 37 5.96 15.65 6.88
C ASP A 37 4.95 14.97 7.81
N LEU A 38 4.61 13.70 7.53
CA LEU A 38 3.70 12.91 8.35
C LEU A 38 4.40 12.15 9.50
N GLY A 39 5.73 12.21 9.62
CA GLY A 39 6.50 11.47 10.62
C GLY A 39 6.44 9.94 10.44
N ILE A 40 6.33 9.49 9.19
CA ILE A 40 6.23 8.08 8.79
C ILE A 40 7.59 7.61 8.27
N SER A 41 8.07 6.48 8.79
CA SER A 41 9.29 5.82 8.34
C SER A 41 8.98 4.63 7.43
N ALA A 42 9.95 4.22 6.62
CA ALA A 42 9.86 3.00 5.83
C ALA A 42 9.54 1.78 6.72
N GLY A 43 8.56 0.99 6.33
CA GLY A 43 8.12 -0.18 7.08
C GLY A 43 7.09 0.10 8.19
N ASP A 44 6.83 1.35 8.53
CA ASP A 44 5.76 1.69 9.48
C ASP A 44 4.40 1.19 8.98
N LEU A 45 3.55 0.75 9.89
CA LEU A 45 2.15 0.47 9.58
C LEU A 45 1.35 1.75 9.64
N ILE A 46 0.60 2.01 8.57
CA ILE A 46 -0.19 3.21 8.38
C ILE A 46 -1.63 2.84 8.04
N GLU A 47 -2.56 3.71 8.43
CA GLU A 47 -3.95 3.64 8.05
C GLU A 47 -4.21 4.61 6.89
N ILE A 48 -5.02 4.18 5.92
CA ILE A 48 -5.71 5.08 5.00
C ILE A 48 -7.18 5.05 5.37
N SER A 49 -7.79 6.20 5.59
CA SER A 49 -9.21 6.31 5.95
C SER A 49 -9.92 7.47 5.26
N ASN A 50 -11.21 7.28 4.98
CA ASN A 50 -12.11 8.30 4.43
C ASN A 50 -13.57 8.01 4.84
N GLY A 51 -14.53 8.69 4.23
CA GLY A 51 -15.96 8.48 4.51
C GLY A 51 -16.51 7.10 4.15
N ASN A 52 -15.80 6.29 3.35
CA ASN A 52 -16.23 4.94 2.97
C ASN A 52 -15.74 3.89 3.97
N GLY A 53 -14.62 4.13 4.63
CA GLY A 53 -14.03 3.17 5.57
C GLY A 53 -12.56 3.43 5.87
N ALA A 54 -11.89 2.39 6.34
CA ALA A 54 -10.48 2.41 6.70
C ALA A 54 -9.80 1.10 6.28
N THR A 55 -8.51 1.21 5.98
CA THR A 55 -7.62 0.08 5.70
C THR A 55 -6.23 0.37 6.23
N GLN A 56 -5.36 -0.64 6.20
CA GLN A 56 -4.00 -0.53 6.67
C GLN A 56 -3.01 -1.07 5.63
N GLY A 57 -1.78 -0.60 5.71
CA GLY A 57 -0.67 -1.13 4.93
C GLY A 57 0.67 -0.67 5.48
N MET A 58 1.74 -1.10 4.83
CA MET A 58 3.11 -0.76 5.20
C MET A 58 3.63 0.36 4.31
N ALA A 59 4.17 1.43 4.91
CA ALA A 59 4.76 2.54 4.19
C ALA A 59 6.00 2.10 3.39
N TYR A 60 6.05 2.46 2.11
CA TYR A 60 7.14 2.13 1.20
C TYR A 60 7.58 3.39 0.44
N PRO A 61 8.77 3.95 0.72
CA PRO A 61 9.24 5.14 0.01
C PRO A 61 9.53 4.84 -1.46
N VAL A 62 9.08 5.71 -2.35
CA VAL A 62 9.38 5.66 -3.79
C VAL A 62 9.71 7.07 -4.28
N GLU A 63 10.92 7.25 -4.80
CA GLU A 63 11.39 8.56 -5.29
C GLU A 63 10.58 9.08 -6.48
N THR A 64 10.03 8.18 -7.31
CA THR A 64 9.21 8.52 -8.47
C THR A 64 7.74 8.80 -8.14
N ALA A 65 7.33 8.66 -6.87
CA ALA A 65 5.99 9.02 -6.42
C ALA A 65 5.86 10.55 -6.34
N LYS A 66 4.76 11.08 -6.90
CA LYS A 66 4.45 12.52 -6.83
C LYS A 66 3.93 12.88 -5.43
N PRO A 67 4.25 14.08 -4.90
CA PRO A 67 3.68 14.55 -3.64
C PRO A 67 2.15 14.53 -3.66
N GLY A 68 1.53 14.11 -2.55
CA GLY A 68 0.09 13.95 -2.39
C GLY A 68 -0.52 12.77 -3.15
N GLN A 69 0.29 11.92 -3.79
CA GLN A 69 -0.16 10.72 -4.50
C GLN A 69 0.46 9.47 -3.89
N VAL A 70 -0.39 8.49 -3.59
CA VAL A 70 0.04 7.19 -3.07
C VAL A 70 -0.49 6.06 -3.95
N ALA A 71 0.19 4.92 -3.92
CA ALA A 71 -0.30 3.72 -4.58
C ALA A 71 -0.20 2.48 -3.68
N MET A 72 -1.35 1.91 -3.34
CA MET A 72 -1.48 0.76 -2.44
C MET A 72 -1.76 -0.52 -3.21
N VAL A 73 -1.19 -1.64 -2.75
CA VAL A 73 -1.53 -2.98 -3.24
C VAL A 73 -3.00 -3.29 -3.02
N PHE A 74 -3.70 -3.69 -4.09
CA PHE A 74 -5.10 -4.08 -4.01
C PHE A 74 -5.26 -5.54 -3.54
N GLY A 75 -6.43 -5.85 -2.98
CA GLY A 75 -6.87 -7.23 -2.76
C GLY A 75 -6.07 -8.04 -1.74
N SER A 76 -5.12 -7.44 -1.02
CA SER A 76 -4.34 -8.17 -0.02
C SER A 76 -5.19 -8.47 1.23
N PRO A 77 -5.12 -9.69 1.78
CA PRO A 77 -5.83 -10.08 3.00
C PRO A 77 -5.32 -9.37 4.26
N ALA A 78 -4.04 -8.94 4.27
CA ALA A 78 -3.45 -8.21 5.40
C ALA A 78 -3.79 -6.71 5.41
N GLY A 79 -4.51 -6.22 4.39
CA GLY A 79 -4.96 -4.83 4.25
C GLY A 79 -5.70 -4.62 2.94
N SER A 80 -7.04 -4.67 2.99
CA SER A 80 -7.87 -4.54 1.80
C SER A 80 -8.01 -3.08 1.38
N GLN A 81 -7.34 -2.67 0.30
CA GLN A 81 -7.48 -1.31 -0.25
C GLN A 81 -8.92 -0.98 -0.63
N GLY A 82 -9.73 -1.98 -1.01
CA GLY A 82 -11.12 -1.79 -1.39
C GLY A 82 -11.99 -1.16 -0.31
N ASN A 83 -11.59 -1.22 0.97
CA ASN A 83 -12.34 -0.64 2.08
C ASN A 83 -12.46 0.90 2.03
N VAL A 84 -11.59 1.57 1.28
CA VAL A 84 -11.64 3.04 1.12
C VAL A 84 -12.21 3.47 -0.23
N VAL A 85 -12.53 2.53 -1.11
CA VAL A 85 -13.14 2.82 -2.41
C VAL A 85 -14.63 3.11 -2.23
N SER A 86 -15.13 4.14 -2.90
CA SER A 86 -16.56 4.49 -2.85
C SER A 86 -17.40 3.50 -3.65
N PRO A 87 -18.72 3.39 -3.40
CA PRO A 87 -19.61 2.61 -4.26
C PRO A 87 -19.88 3.26 -5.63
N GLY A 88 -19.18 4.36 -5.95
CA GLY A 88 -19.34 5.09 -7.21
C GLY A 88 -19.04 4.23 -8.44
N VAL A 89 -19.98 4.27 -9.38
CA VAL A 89 -19.90 3.60 -10.68
C VAL A 89 -20.29 4.59 -11.78
N ASN A 90 -19.86 4.32 -13.01
CA ASN A 90 -20.38 5.04 -14.18
C ASN A 90 -21.80 4.55 -14.57
N GLU A 91 -22.37 5.09 -15.64
CA GLU A 91 -23.71 4.78 -16.16
C GLU A 91 -23.87 3.31 -16.58
N LEU A 92 -22.77 2.59 -16.78
CA LEU A 92 -22.72 1.17 -17.14
C LEU A 92 -22.35 0.26 -15.96
N VAL A 93 -22.40 0.78 -14.73
CA VAL A 93 -22.06 0.03 -13.50
C VAL A 93 -20.60 -0.42 -13.47
N LEU A 94 -19.69 0.30 -14.14
CA LEU A 94 -18.26 0.07 -14.02
C LEU A 94 -17.73 0.82 -12.79
N PRO A 95 -17.15 0.11 -11.79
CA PRO A 95 -16.65 0.70 -10.56
C PRO A 95 -15.39 1.55 -10.78
N ASP A 96 -15.38 2.75 -10.19
CA ASP A 96 -14.26 3.67 -10.26
C ASP A 96 -13.28 3.46 -9.08
N TYR A 97 -12.48 2.41 -9.17
CA TYR A 97 -11.49 2.09 -8.14
C TYR A 97 -10.34 3.08 -8.04
N LYS A 98 -10.03 3.81 -9.12
CA LYS A 98 -8.77 4.55 -9.24
C LYS A 98 -8.87 5.99 -8.74
N HIS A 99 -10.07 6.57 -8.75
CA HIS A 99 -10.33 7.86 -8.15
C HIS A 99 -10.75 7.71 -6.68
N THR A 100 -9.77 7.53 -5.81
CA THR A 100 -9.97 7.42 -4.36
C THR A 100 -9.03 8.36 -3.63
N TRP A 101 -9.57 9.12 -2.66
CA TRP A 101 -8.82 9.99 -1.77
C TRP A 101 -9.08 9.62 -0.32
N GLY A 102 -8.09 9.82 0.54
CA GLY A 102 -8.20 9.56 1.97
C GLY A 102 -7.06 10.20 2.75
N ASN A 103 -7.24 10.23 4.06
CA ASN A 103 -6.24 10.71 5.00
C ASN A 103 -5.32 9.56 5.38
N ILE A 104 -4.06 9.89 5.70
CA ILE A 104 -3.05 8.94 6.15
C ILE A 104 -2.66 9.27 7.58
N ARG A 105 -2.58 8.24 8.43
CA ARG A 105 -1.98 8.36 9.76
C ARG A 105 -1.16 7.12 10.11
N LYS A 106 -0.15 7.29 10.96
CA LYS A 106 0.64 6.18 11.49
C LYS A 106 -0.15 5.39 12.53
N LEU A 107 -0.11 4.06 12.42
CA LEU A 107 -0.67 3.11 13.38
C LEU A 107 0.40 2.56 14.32
N ALA A 108 1.54 2.15 13.76
CA ALA A 108 2.63 1.57 14.52
C ALA A 108 3.99 1.80 13.83
N ASN A 109 5.05 1.78 14.63
CA ASN A 109 6.41 1.69 14.11
C ASN A 109 6.60 0.36 13.35
N ALA A 110 7.59 0.31 12.46
CA ALA A 110 7.96 -0.89 11.72
C ALA A 110 8.04 -2.13 12.63
N THR A 111 7.23 -3.14 12.30
CA THR A 111 7.24 -4.45 12.96
C THR A 111 8.51 -5.22 12.63
N PRO A 112 8.92 -6.24 13.41
CA PRO A 112 10.09 -7.05 13.10
C PRO A 112 10.09 -7.62 11.67
N ARG A 113 8.93 -8.06 11.16
CA ARG A 113 8.80 -8.56 9.78
C ARG A 113 9.02 -7.47 8.74
N SER A 114 8.42 -6.29 8.93
CA SER A 114 8.62 -5.16 7.99
C SER A 114 10.05 -4.62 7.98
N LYS A 115 10.77 -4.67 9.12
CA LYS A 115 12.17 -4.23 9.21
C LYS A 115 13.14 -5.09 8.38
N ALA A 116 12.78 -6.35 8.12
CA ALA A 116 13.58 -7.25 7.30
C ALA A 116 13.42 -7.00 5.78
N VAL A 117 12.47 -6.16 5.40
CA VAL A 117 12.13 -5.90 3.99
C VAL A 117 13.12 -4.93 3.35
N SER A 118 13.45 -5.16 2.07
CA SER A 118 14.18 -4.17 1.25
C SER A 118 13.25 -3.05 0.75
N PHE A 119 13.63 -1.81 1.06
CA PHE A 119 12.96 -0.58 0.62
C PHE A 119 13.70 0.15 -0.50
N LYS A 120 14.65 -0.51 -1.17
CA LYS A 120 15.32 0.04 -2.35
C LYS A 120 14.34 0.24 -3.50
N SER A 121 14.70 1.11 -4.45
CA SER A 121 13.93 1.27 -5.69
C SER A 121 13.68 -0.08 -6.38
N LYS A 122 12.48 -0.22 -6.93
CA LYS A 122 12.06 -1.38 -7.72
C LYS A 122 12.43 -1.21 -9.20
N GLU A 123 13.03 -0.08 -9.56
CA GLU A 123 13.44 0.25 -10.92
C GLU A 123 14.85 -0.29 -11.16
N TYR A 124 15.03 -0.92 -12.33
CA TYR A 124 16.32 -1.42 -12.75
C TYR A 124 17.26 -0.26 -13.08
N THR A 125 18.51 -0.34 -12.61
CA THR A 125 19.61 0.55 -13.02
C THR A 125 20.68 -0.32 -13.67
N ALA A 126 21.09 0.05 -14.89
CA ALA A 126 22.06 -0.70 -15.71
C ALA A 126 23.52 -0.40 -15.33
#